data_AF-A0A662CHF9-F1
#
_entry.id   AF-A0A662CHF9-F1
#
_cell.length_a   1.000
_cell.length_b   1.000
_cell.length_c   1.000
_cell.angle_alpha   90.00
_cell.angle_beta   90.00
_cell.angle_gamma   90.00
#
_symmetry.space_group_name_H-M   'P 1'
#
loop_
_entity.id
_entity.type
_entity.pdbx_description
1 polymer ?
#
loop_
_entity_poly.entity_id
_entity_poly.type
_entity_poly.pdbx_seq_one_letter_code
_entity_poly.pdbx_strand_id
1 'polypeptide(L)'
;MSISRPKLILLSFIFLLSFTLSSCGSISLGDIFPTLNTDTSDEVMVEVTFFVQIPLNTPEGEIIYLSTLDEVTGLGVNATAHPMEPALGDANLDQGLIYKATITVPRHTIIKYRYTRQNQYAVIEHTQDDEQVRYRMAKADNQLEIRDVVSKWSDTSYYWPEPGRISGIISDSTTGEPVPGMLVIGGGVQAFTTASGSYMLPGLPPGVHN
;
A
#
# COMPACT_ATOMS: atom_id res chain seq x y z
N MET A 1 2.13 -54.82 -72.27
CA MET A 1 1.36 -55.73 -71.39
C MET A 1 1.73 -55.42 -69.95
N SER A 2 0.72 -55.11 -69.14
CA SER A 2 0.77 -54.75 -67.72
C SER A 2 1.20 -55.92 -66.83
N ILE A 3 1.74 -55.61 -65.63
CA ILE A 3 1.66 -56.31 -64.31
C ILE A 3 2.87 -55.84 -63.48
N SER A 4 2.74 -54.83 -62.60
CA SER A 4 2.20 -54.86 -61.22
C SER A 4 3.27 -55.21 -60.15
N ARG A 5 3.72 -54.18 -59.41
CA ARG A 5 4.56 -54.23 -58.20
C ARG A 5 3.72 -54.57 -56.93
N PRO A 6 4.14 -54.27 -55.69
CA PRO A 6 4.75 -55.18 -54.70
C PRO A 6 3.89 -55.34 -53.42
N LYS A 7 3.97 -56.44 -52.67
CA LYS A 7 3.13 -56.59 -51.44
C LYS A 7 3.82 -57.08 -50.16
N LEU A 8 5.14 -57.22 -50.13
CA LEU A 8 5.77 -57.89 -48.97
C LEU A 8 6.59 -57.00 -48.02
N ILE A 9 6.87 -55.74 -48.37
CA ILE A 9 7.70 -54.85 -47.51
C ILE A 9 6.85 -53.92 -46.63
N LEU A 10 5.59 -53.67 -46.99
CA LEU A 10 4.71 -52.75 -46.24
C LEU A 10 4.12 -53.37 -44.96
N LEU A 11 4.06 -54.70 -44.84
CA LEU A 11 3.44 -55.38 -43.69
C LEU A 11 4.36 -55.40 -42.44
N SER A 12 5.69 -55.40 -42.62
CA SER A 12 6.64 -55.46 -41.50
C SER A 12 6.78 -54.12 -40.75
N PHE A 13 6.43 -53.00 -41.40
CA PHE A 13 6.48 -51.67 -40.78
C PHE A 13 5.21 -51.34 -39.97
N ILE A 14 4.11 -52.06 -40.21
CA ILE A 14 2.82 -51.84 -39.52
C ILE A 14 2.75 -52.59 -38.18
N PHE A 15 3.47 -53.71 -38.04
CA PHE A 15 3.47 -54.50 -36.79
C PHE A 15 4.45 -53.99 -35.72
N LEU A 16 5.42 -53.15 -36.09
CA LEU A 16 6.36 -52.54 -35.14
C LEU A 16 5.89 -51.17 -34.60
N LEU A 17 4.84 -50.59 -35.19
CA LEU A 17 4.29 -49.28 -34.81
C LEU A 17 3.10 -49.38 -33.83
N SER A 18 2.60 -50.59 -33.54
CA SER A 18 1.48 -50.84 -32.65
C SER A 18 1.88 -51.09 -31.19
N PHE A 19 3.17 -51.11 -30.86
CA PHE A 19 3.66 -51.29 -29.48
C PHE A 19 4.02 -49.99 -28.74
N THR A 20 3.83 -48.82 -29.34
CA THR A 20 4.18 -47.51 -28.71
C THR A 20 2.99 -46.66 -28.27
N LEU A 21 1.76 -47.21 -28.22
CA LEU A 21 0.53 -46.45 -27.90
C LEU A 21 -0.20 -46.92 -26.65
N SER A 22 0.49 -47.52 -25.68
CA SER A 22 -0.12 -47.83 -24.36
C SER A 22 0.80 -47.45 -23.21
N SER A 23 0.97 -46.14 -23.01
CA SER A 23 1.29 -45.57 -21.70
C SER A 23 0.74 -44.15 -21.59
N CYS A 24 -0.59 -44.04 -21.67
CA CYS A 24 -1.31 -42.97 -20.99
C CYS A 24 -2.16 -43.64 -19.92
N GLY A 25 -1.51 -44.18 -18.89
CA GLY A 25 -2.16 -44.22 -17.59
C GLY A 25 -2.37 -42.76 -17.19
N SER A 26 -3.61 -42.36 -17.00
CA SER A 26 -3.96 -41.05 -16.46
C SER A 26 -3.40 -40.93 -15.05
N ILE A 27 -2.15 -40.45 -14.94
CA ILE A 27 -1.63 -39.94 -13.69
C ILE A 27 -2.44 -38.66 -13.43
N SER A 28 -3.46 -38.79 -12.60
CA SER A 28 -4.14 -37.64 -12.04
C SER A 28 -3.09 -36.82 -11.28
N LEU A 29 -2.87 -35.57 -11.68
CA LEU A 29 -2.05 -34.65 -10.88
C LEU A 29 -2.59 -34.49 -9.45
N GLY A 30 -3.84 -34.89 -9.18
CA GLY A 30 -4.43 -34.89 -7.84
C GLY A 30 -3.83 -35.89 -6.86
N ASP A 31 -3.04 -36.88 -7.31
CA ASP A 31 -2.40 -37.88 -6.43
C ASP A 31 -0.94 -37.53 -6.08
N ILE A 32 -0.31 -36.57 -6.78
CA ILE A 32 1.08 -36.15 -6.55
C ILE A 32 1.15 -34.88 -5.69
N PHE A 33 0.13 -34.04 -5.76
CA PHE A 33 -0.03 -32.91 -4.85
C PHE A 33 -0.97 -33.35 -3.73
N PRO A 34 -0.58 -33.29 -2.44
CA PRO A 34 -1.58 -33.31 -1.39
C PRO A 34 -2.62 -32.26 -1.78
N THR A 35 -3.89 -32.60 -1.74
CA THR A 35 -4.97 -31.62 -1.84
C THR A 35 -4.57 -30.48 -0.92
N LEU A 36 -4.14 -29.36 -1.49
CA LEU A 36 -4.12 -28.12 -0.76
C LEU A 36 -5.58 -27.99 -0.36
N ASN A 37 -5.86 -28.29 0.90
CA ASN A 37 -6.98 -27.68 1.56
C ASN A 37 -6.73 -26.20 1.30
N THR A 38 -7.39 -25.65 0.27
CA THR A 38 -7.87 -24.28 0.33
C THR A 38 -8.82 -24.31 1.51
N ASP A 39 -8.26 -24.31 2.72
CA ASP A 39 -8.78 -23.47 3.78
C ASP A 39 -8.92 -22.13 3.09
N THR A 40 -10.12 -21.84 2.63
CA THR A 40 -10.60 -20.48 2.59
C THR A 40 -10.53 -20.04 4.05
N SER A 41 -9.34 -19.63 4.50
CA SER A 41 -9.24 -18.79 5.67
C SER A 41 -10.13 -17.62 5.32
N ASP A 42 -11.30 -17.54 5.94
CA ASP A 42 -12.14 -16.35 5.84
C ASP A 42 -11.25 -15.19 6.27
N GLU A 43 -10.73 -14.47 5.29
CA GLU A 43 -9.78 -13.41 5.53
C GLU A 43 -10.58 -12.30 6.20
N VAL A 44 -10.34 -12.12 7.50
CA VAL A 44 -11.06 -11.13 8.28
C VAL A 44 -10.71 -9.76 7.73
N MET A 45 -11.70 -9.09 7.16
CA MET A 45 -11.56 -7.74 6.63
C MET A 45 -11.77 -6.70 7.74
N VAL A 46 -11.05 -5.61 7.65
CA VAL A 46 -11.05 -4.50 8.61
C VAL A 46 -11.35 -3.20 7.86
N GLU A 47 -12.29 -2.42 8.38
CA GLU A 47 -12.56 -1.07 7.90
C GLU A 47 -11.61 -0.06 8.54
N VAL A 48 -11.03 0.80 7.72
CA VAL A 48 -10.14 1.88 8.16
C VAL A 48 -10.65 3.18 7.58
N THR A 49 -11.00 4.13 8.45
CA THR A 49 -11.49 5.45 8.05
C THR A 49 -10.40 6.48 8.23
N PHE A 50 -10.01 7.12 7.13
CA PHE A 50 -9.02 8.18 7.10
C PHE A 50 -9.72 9.52 7.10
N PHE A 51 -9.32 10.40 8.01
CA PHE A 51 -9.65 11.82 8.02
C PHE A 51 -8.39 12.62 7.78
N VAL A 52 -8.45 13.57 6.86
CA VAL A 52 -7.32 14.46 6.57
C VAL A 52 -7.77 15.90 6.59
N GLN A 53 -7.08 16.72 7.37
CA GLN A 53 -7.19 18.16 7.33
C GLN A 53 -6.24 18.72 6.27
N ILE A 54 -6.75 19.53 5.36
CA ILE A 54 -5.95 20.18 4.31
C ILE A 54 -5.64 21.64 4.69
N PRO A 55 -4.48 22.20 4.28
CA PRO A 55 -4.15 23.61 4.52
C PRO A 55 -5.20 24.56 3.98
N LEU A 56 -5.40 25.71 4.65
CA LEU A 56 -6.35 26.75 4.22
C LEU A 56 -6.04 27.36 2.85
N ASN A 57 -4.77 27.31 2.41
CA ASN A 57 -4.37 27.76 1.08
C ASN A 57 -4.45 26.64 0.01
N THR A 58 -5.14 25.53 0.29
CA THR A 58 -5.41 24.52 -0.73
C THR A 58 -6.37 25.08 -1.78
N PRO A 59 -6.01 25.08 -3.08
CA PRO A 59 -6.91 25.56 -4.13
C PRO A 59 -8.24 24.81 -4.16
N GLU A 60 -9.31 25.57 -4.37
CA GLU A 60 -10.69 25.08 -4.35
C GLU A 60 -11.06 24.31 -5.63
N GLY A 61 -12.09 23.46 -5.53
CA GLY A 61 -12.68 22.76 -6.68
C GLY A 61 -11.93 21.50 -7.13
N GLU A 62 -10.83 21.14 -6.46
CA GLU A 62 -10.06 19.92 -6.75
C GLU A 62 -10.45 18.78 -5.81
N ILE A 63 -10.34 17.55 -6.31
CA ILE A 63 -10.64 16.34 -5.53
C ILE A 63 -9.39 15.93 -4.74
N ILE A 64 -9.59 15.63 -3.46
CA ILE A 64 -8.58 15.03 -2.58
C ILE A 64 -8.71 13.52 -2.65
N TYR A 65 -7.58 12.83 -2.72
CA TYR A 65 -7.51 11.38 -2.76
C TYR A 65 -6.63 10.86 -1.63
N LEU A 66 -7.07 9.74 -1.04
CA LEU A 66 -6.21 8.82 -0.33
C LEU A 66 -5.58 7.88 -1.37
N SER A 67 -4.29 8.01 -1.63
CA SER A 67 -3.55 7.14 -2.53
C SER A 67 -2.86 6.03 -1.74
N THR A 68 -3.33 4.79 -1.85
CA THR A 68 -2.63 3.62 -1.31
C THR A 68 -1.50 3.20 -2.26
N LEU A 69 -0.36 2.79 -1.71
CA LEU A 69 0.89 2.61 -2.44
C LEU A 69 1.37 1.17 -2.35
N ASP A 70 1.71 0.60 -3.50
CA ASP A 70 2.34 -0.71 -3.60
C ASP A 70 3.80 -0.58 -4.11
N GLU A 71 4.75 -1.20 -3.41
CA GLU A 71 6.17 -1.02 -3.62
C GLU A 71 6.79 -1.98 -4.65
N VAL A 72 6.09 -3.04 -5.08
CA VAL A 72 6.69 -4.08 -5.95
C VAL A 72 7.04 -3.58 -7.36
N THR A 73 6.46 -2.48 -7.83
CA THR A 73 6.67 -1.94 -9.20
C THR A 73 7.20 -0.50 -9.23
N GLY A 74 7.51 0.07 -8.05
CA GLY A 74 7.95 1.46 -7.90
C GLY A 74 6.80 2.41 -7.50
N LEU A 75 7.05 3.22 -6.46
CA LEU A 75 6.06 4.02 -5.72
C LEU A 75 5.20 5.00 -6.52
N GLY A 76 5.62 5.35 -7.74
CA GLY A 76 4.89 6.27 -8.62
C GLY A 76 3.96 5.59 -9.61
N VAL A 77 4.04 4.27 -9.78
CA VAL A 77 3.39 3.56 -10.90
C VAL A 77 2.25 2.64 -10.43
N ASN A 78 2.24 2.22 -9.16
CA ASN A 78 1.18 1.38 -8.60
C ASN A 78 0.54 2.01 -7.36
N ALA A 79 -0.08 3.17 -7.58
CA ALA A 79 -0.92 3.84 -6.59
C ALA A 79 -2.39 3.61 -6.91
N THR A 80 -3.17 3.19 -5.92
CA THR A 80 -4.64 3.14 -6.03
C THR A 80 -5.22 4.37 -5.34
N ALA A 81 -5.86 5.25 -6.11
CA ALA A 81 -6.44 6.49 -5.63
C ALA A 81 -7.91 6.29 -5.20
N HIS A 82 -8.21 6.60 -3.95
CA HIS A 82 -9.55 6.59 -3.38
C HIS A 82 -10.02 8.03 -3.19
N PRO A 83 -11.06 8.50 -3.91
CA PRO A 83 -11.56 9.86 -3.74
C PRO A 83 -12.10 10.05 -2.33
N MET A 84 -11.83 11.22 -1.74
CA MET A 84 -12.29 11.57 -0.40
C MET A 84 -13.46 12.55 -0.47
N GLU A 85 -14.37 12.43 0.48
CA GLU A 85 -15.54 13.29 0.61
C GLU A 85 -15.36 14.31 1.75
N PRO A 86 -15.91 15.53 1.64
CA PRO A 86 -15.87 16.50 2.74
C PRO A 86 -16.53 15.97 4.01
N ALA A 87 -15.83 16.08 5.15
CA ALA A 87 -16.31 15.74 6.50
C ALA A 87 -16.72 17.01 7.26
N LEU A 88 -17.81 17.65 6.81
CA LEU A 88 -18.22 18.99 7.26
C LEU A 88 -18.51 19.11 8.78
N GLY A 89 -18.78 18.01 9.48
CA GLY A 89 -19.09 17.99 10.91
C GLY A 89 -17.88 18.03 11.84
N ASP A 90 -16.68 17.73 11.34
CA ASP A 90 -15.46 17.58 12.14
C ASP A 90 -14.45 18.72 11.94
N ALA A 91 -14.71 19.62 10.99
CA ALA A 91 -13.75 20.64 10.58
C ALA A 91 -13.72 21.83 11.55
N ASN A 92 -12.54 22.11 12.12
CA ASN A 92 -12.25 23.44 12.60
C ASN A 92 -11.94 24.32 11.38
N LEU A 93 -12.92 25.13 10.96
CA LEU A 93 -12.82 25.96 9.76
C LEU A 93 -11.62 26.94 9.80
N ASP A 94 -11.13 27.29 10.99
CA ASP A 94 -9.95 28.14 11.15
C ASP A 94 -8.63 27.39 10.87
N GLN A 95 -8.68 26.06 10.72
CA GLN A 95 -7.51 25.21 10.51
C GLN A 95 -7.53 24.45 9.17
N GLY A 96 -8.64 24.52 8.44
CA GLY A 96 -8.81 23.91 7.12
C GLY A 96 -9.98 22.94 7.04
N LEU A 97 -10.33 22.56 5.81
CA LEU A 97 -11.38 21.57 5.57
C LEU A 97 -10.87 20.17 5.91
N ILE A 98 -11.77 19.32 6.38
CA ILE A 98 -11.49 17.90 6.62
C ILE A 98 -12.17 17.08 5.53
N TYR A 99 -11.44 16.11 5.00
CA TYR A 99 -11.93 15.12 4.05
C TYR A 99 -11.83 13.72 4.65
N LYS A 100 -12.71 12.82 4.23
CA LYS A 100 -12.71 11.44 4.69
C LYS A 100 -12.80 10.42 3.56
N ALA A 101 -12.18 9.27 3.75
CA ALA A 101 -12.39 8.07 2.95
C ALA A 101 -12.30 6.83 3.83
N THR A 102 -13.10 5.81 3.53
CA THR A 102 -13.06 4.52 4.21
C THR A 102 -12.62 3.46 3.21
N ILE A 103 -11.63 2.67 3.59
CA ILE A 103 -11.19 1.50 2.82
C ILE A 103 -11.33 0.24 3.67
N THR A 104 -11.51 -0.89 3.00
CA THR A 104 -11.60 -2.19 3.65
C THR A 104 -10.40 -3.02 3.22
N VAL A 105 -9.58 -3.44 4.18
CA VAL A 105 -8.34 -4.20 3.93
C VAL A 105 -8.31 -5.47 4.79
N PRO A 106 -7.53 -6.50 4.42
CA PRO A 106 -7.31 -7.63 5.29
C PRO A 106 -6.72 -7.24 6.64
N ARG A 107 -7.11 -7.94 7.71
CA ARG A 107 -6.54 -7.76 9.04
C ARG A 107 -5.02 -8.00 9.03
N HIS A 108 -4.29 -7.21 9.81
CA HIS A 108 -2.83 -7.16 9.90
C HIS A 108 -2.11 -6.55 8.68
N THR A 109 -2.84 -5.96 7.74
CA THR A 109 -2.24 -5.22 6.63
C THR A 109 -1.48 -3.98 7.13
N ILE A 110 -0.27 -3.77 6.60
CA ILE A 110 0.42 -2.48 6.68
C ILE A 110 0.02 -1.67 5.46
N ILE A 111 -0.77 -0.63 5.68
CA ILE A 111 -1.22 0.29 4.65
C ILE A 111 -0.14 1.35 4.49
N LYS A 112 0.49 1.40 3.32
CA LYS A 112 1.30 2.54 2.88
C LYS A 112 0.43 3.46 2.07
N TYR A 113 0.38 4.73 2.43
CA TYR A 113 -0.53 5.70 1.80
C TYR A 113 0.09 7.08 1.72
N ARG A 114 -0.53 7.96 0.93
CA ARG A 114 -0.26 9.40 0.93
C ARG A 114 -1.47 10.14 0.43
N TYR A 115 -1.53 11.43 0.70
CA TYR A 115 -2.56 12.30 0.16
C TYR A 115 -2.12 12.91 -1.17
N THR A 116 -3.04 12.92 -2.11
CA THR A 116 -2.85 13.54 -3.42
C THR A 116 -4.06 14.37 -3.78
N ARG A 117 -3.84 15.41 -4.56
CA ARG A 117 -4.88 16.27 -5.12
C ARG A 117 -4.80 16.18 -6.64
N GLN A 118 -5.94 16.17 -7.32
CA GLN A 118 -5.96 16.03 -8.79
C GLN A 118 -6.30 17.35 -9.49
N ASN A 119 -5.38 17.76 -10.36
CA ASN A 119 -5.60 18.72 -11.45
C ASN A 119 -5.33 17.98 -12.79
N GLN A 120 -4.69 18.62 -13.78
CA GLN A 120 -4.18 17.97 -15.01
C GLN A 120 -3.15 16.86 -14.72
N TYR A 121 -2.47 16.92 -13.58
CA TYR A 121 -1.56 15.91 -13.04
C TYR A 121 -1.83 15.69 -11.54
N ALA A 122 -1.34 14.58 -10.99
CA ALA A 122 -1.42 14.33 -9.55
C ALA A 122 -0.44 15.27 -8.80
N VAL A 123 -1.00 16.11 -7.93
CA VAL A 123 -0.28 16.97 -6.99
C VAL A 123 -0.11 16.19 -5.70
N ILE A 124 1.13 16.04 -5.24
CA ILE A 124 1.46 15.19 -4.08
C ILE A 124 1.65 16.07 -2.85
N GLU A 125 1.28 15.56 -1.67
CA GLU A 125 1.60 16.23 -0.41
C GLU A 125 3.12 16.28 -0.16
N HIS A 126 3.59 17.41 0.33
CA HIS A 126 5.00 17.67 0.66
C HIS A 126 5.13 18.04 2.14
N THR A 127 6.31 17.82 2.72
CA THR A 127 6.68 18.33 4.04
C THR A 127 6.85 19.86 4.01
N GLN A 128 7.02 20.48 5.18
CA GLN A 128 7.29 21.92 5.25
C GLN A 128 8.55 22.32 4.46
N ASP A 129 9.57 21.45 4.39
CA ASP A 129 10.83 21.68 3.68
C ASP A 129 10.75 21.34 2.18
N ASP A 130 9.54 21.18 1.65
CA ASP A 130 9.27 20.85 0.25
C ASP A 130 9.78 19.47 -0.19
N GLU A 131 9.96 18.56 0.75
CA GLU A 131 10.26 17.17 0.43
C GLU A 131 8.96 16.41 0.16
N GLN A 132 8.95 15.62 -0.91
CA GLN A 132 7.79 14.79 -1.22
C GLN A 132 7.56 13.77 -0.11
N VAL A 133 6.33 13.69 0.42
CA VAL A 133 5.96 12.61 1.34
C VAL A 133 5.97 11.31 0.54
N ARG A 134 6.93 10.46 0.88
CA ARG A 134 7.10 9.16 0.22
C ARG A 134 5.91 8.25 0.51
N TYR A 135 5.58 8.13 1.80
CA TYR A 135 4.40 7.46 2.31
C TYR A 135 4.23 7.78 3.82
N ARG A 136 3.00 7.66 4.28
CA ARG A 136 2.57 7.42 5.65
C ARG A 136 2.33 5.92 5.83
N MET A 137 2.27 5.43 7.07
CA MET A 137 2.02 4.02 7.35
C MET A 137 1.02 3.84 8.47
N ALA A 138 0.12 2.87 8.33
CA ALA A 138 -0.79 2.45 9.38
C ALA A 138 -0.96 0.92 9.38
N LYS A 139 -1.20 0.34 10.55
CA LYS A 139 -1.45 -1.10 10.71
C LYS A 139 -2.94 -1.35 10.97
N ALA A 140 -3.58 -2.14 10.12
CA ALA A 140 -5.00 -2.46 10.20
C ALA A 140 -5.25 -3.73 11.04
N ASP A 141 -5.14 -3.64 12.36
CA ASP A 141 -5.40 -4.79 13.26
C ASP A 141 -6.88 -4.92 13.68
N ASN A 142 -7.60 -3.80 13.71
CA ASN A 142 -9.00 -3.65 14.10
C ASN A 142 -9.59 -2.42 13.38
N GLN A 143 -10.91 -2.23 13.49
CA GLN A 143 -11.54 -1.02 12.96
C GLN A 143 -10.94 0.21 13.64
N LEU A 144 -10.34 1.11 12.86
CA LEU A 144 -9.71 2.31 13.39
C LEU A 144 -9.98 3.56 12.54
N GLU A 145 -9.91 4.70 13.22
CA GLU A 145 -9.87 6.01 12.59
C GLU A 145 -8.43 6.53 12.56
N ILE A 146 -8.00 7.03 11.41
CA ILE A 146 -6.71 7.70 11.21
C ILE A 146 -6.99 9.17 10.98
N ARG A 147 -6.27 10.03 11.69
CA ARG A 147 -6.39 11.49 11.57
C ARG A 147 -5.03 12.07 11.23
N ASP A 148 -5.01 12.85 10.16
CA ASP A 148 -3.80 13.44 9.61
C ASP A 148 -4.01 14.91 9.23
N VAL A 149 -2.89 15.61 9.06
CA VAL A 149 -2.82 16.93 8.45
C VAL A 149 -1.85 16.87 7.27
N VAL A 150 -2.26 17.44 6.13
CA VAL A 150 -1.35 17.70 4.99
C VAL A 150 -0.55 18.97 5.30
N SER A 151 0.78 18.88 5.27
CA SER A 151 1.67 20.02 5.57
C SER A 151 1.66 21.08 4.48
N LYS A 152 1.75 20.66 3.22
CA LYS A 152 1.54 21.48 2.03
C LYS A 152 1.36 20.59 0.80
N TRP A 153 0.91 21.18 -0.29
CA TRP A 153 0.94 20.54 -1.60
C TRP A 153 2.23 20.90 -2.33
N SER A 154 2.64 20.08 -3.29
CA SER A 154 3.84 20.32 -4.12
C SER A 154 3.79 21.65 -4.89
N ASP A 155 2.60 22.23 -5.07
CA ASP A 155 2.37 23.50 -5.78
C ASP A 155 1.87 24.63 -4.87
N THR A 156 1.92 24.46 -3.54
CA THR A 156 1.58 25.51 -2.58
C THR A 156 2.75 25.83 -1.64
N SER A 157 2.73 27.05 -1.11
CA SER A 157 3.59 27.43 0.01
C SER A 157 3.08 26.81 1.32
N TYR A 158 3.99 26.57 2.26
CA TYR A 158 3.60 26.19 3.63
C TYR A 158 2.75 27.29 4.27
N TYR A 159 1.62 26.92 4.88
CA TYR A 159 0.61 27.87 5.36
C TYR A 159 0.89 28.39 6.77
N TRP A 160 1.34 27.53 7.69
CA TRP A 160 1.50 27.90 9.08
C TRP A 160 2.80 28.68 9.32
N PRO A 161 2.80 29.71 10.19
CA PRO A 161 4.01 30.50 10.44
C PRO A 161 5.06 29.75 11.27
N GLU A 162 4.64 28.85 12.15
CA GLU A 162 5.53 28.13 13.08
C GLU A 162 5.24 26.62 13.02
N PRO A 163 6.12 25.81 12.38
CA PRO A 163 6.01 24.37 12.45
C PRO A 163 6.39 23.85 13.84
N GLY A 164 5.69 22.81 14.27
CA GLY A 164 6.00 22.03 15.47
C GLY A 164 6.97 20.89 15.20
N ARG A 165 7.26 20.13 16.26
CA ARG A 165 8.03 18.89 16.18
C ARG A 165 7.53 17.89 17.22
N ILE A 166 7.65 16.60 16.92
CA ILE A 166 7.46 15.51 17.88
C ILE A 166 8.83 14.88 18.14
N SER A 167 9.19 14.68 19.40
CA SER A 167 10.47 14.05 19.77
C SER A 167 10.29 13.18 21.00
N GLY A 168 11.07 12.11 21.09
CA GLY A 168 11.02 11.19 22.22
C GLY A 168 12.18 10.22 22.25
N ILE A 169 12.08 9.23 23.13
CA ILE A 169 13.03 8.12 23.27
C ILE A 169 12.22 6.82 23.23
N ILE A 170 12.67 5.85 22.44
CA ILE A 170 12.12 4.50 22.41
C ILE A 170 13.06 3.59 23.21
N SER A 171 12.50 2.88 24.19
CA SER A 171 13.21 1.94 25.04
C SER A 171 12.44 0.62 25.15
N ASP A 172 13.17 -0.46 25.41
CA ASP A 172 12.59 -1.77 25.71
C ASP A 172 11.83 -1.72 27.05
N SER A 173 10.62 -2.28 27.09
CA SER A 173 9.73 -2.16 28.24
C SER A 173 10.13 -3.03 29.43
N THR A 174 10.95 -4.06 29.21
CA THR A 174 11.39 -5.01 30.25
C THR A 174 12.72 -4.59 30.86
N THR A 175 13.67 -4.16 30.02
CA THR A 175 15.03 -3.81 30.42
C THR A 175 15.24 -2.32 30.63
N GLY A 176 14.43 -1.47 30.01
CA GLY A 176 14.61 -0.01 29.99
C GLY A 176 15.73 0.46 29.05
N GLU A 177 16.39 -0.45 28.32
CA GLU A 177 17.47 -0.10 27.40
C GLU A 177 16.93 0.63 26.15
N PRO A 178 17.67 1.63 25.61
CA PRO A 178 17.26 2.31 24.40
C PRO A 178 17.26 1.38 23.17
N VAL A 179 16.28 1.54 22.28
CA VAL A 179 16.17 0.74 21.05
C VAL A 179 16.61 1.56 19.83
N PRO A 180 17.80 1.28 19.25
CA PRO A 180 18.30 2.01 18.09
C PRO A 180 17.74 1.48 16.76
N GLY A 181 17.76 2.31 15.72
CA GLY A 181 17.41 1.91 14.35
C GLY A 181 15.93 1.66 14.09
N MET A 182 15.05 2.05 15.01
CA MET A 182 13.60 1.96 14.82
C MET A 182 13.11 3.06 13.91
N LEU A 183 12.31 2.71 12.91
CA LEU A 183 11.60 3.66 12.06
C LEU A 183 10.44 4.28 12.85
N VAL A 184 10.43 5.61 12.94
CA VAL A 184 9.35 6.42 13.49
C VAL A 184 8.78 7.27 12.36
N ILE A 185 7.47 7.24 12.19
CA ILE A 185 6.75 8.01 11.18
C ILE A 185 5.69 8.85 11.88
N GLY A 186 5.48 10.06 11.41
CA GLY A 186 4.39 10.92 11.84
C GLY A 186 4.22 12.11 10.92
N GLY A 187 2.99 12.45 10.55
CA GLY A 187 2.70 13.66 9.77
C GLY A 187 3.39 13.72 8.40
N GLY A 188 3.65 12.55 7.79
CA GLY A 188 4.39 12.43 6.52
C GLY A 188 5.92 12.53 6.64
N VAL A 189 6.45 12.73 7.85
CA VAL A 189 7.89 12.79 8.15
C VAL A 189 8.35 11.46 8.75
N GLN A 190 9.61 11.10 8.51
CA GLN A 190 10.20 9.85 8.99
C GLN A 190 11.55 10.10 9.66
N ALA A 191 11.84 9.37 10.73
CA ALA A 191 13.12 9.38 11.42
C ALA A 191 13.50 7.98 11.90
N PHE A 192 14.80 7.72 12.05
CA PHE A 192 15.29 6.53 12.75
C PHE A 192 15.75 6.89 14.15
N THR A 193 15.49 6.02 15.13
CA THR A 193 16.03 6.20 16.48
C THR A 193 17.55 6.09 16.48
N THR A 194 18.21 6.98 17.22
CA THR A 194 19.67 6.97 17.41
C THR A 194 20.12 5.81 18.30
N ALA A 195 21.44 5.66 18.50
CA ALA A 195 22.01 4.74 19.49
C ALA A 195 21.45 4.91 20.91
N SER A 196 20.99 6.11 21.27
CA SER A 196 20.34 6.41 22.56
C SER A 196 18.81 6.23 22.52
N GLY A 197 18.25 5.65 21.47
CA GLY A 197 16.82 5.46 21.28
C GLY A 197 16.05 6.75 20.94
N SER A 198 16.73 7.88 20.84
CA SER A 198 16.10 9.19 20.63
C SER A 198 15.66 9.39 19.18
N TYR A 199 14.54 10.07 18.96
CA TYR A 199 14.05 10.46 17.63
C TYR A 199 13.48 11.88 17.62
N MET A 200 13.38 12.46 16.42
CA MET A 200 12.73 13.76 16.18
C MET A 200 12.06 13.78 14.80
N LEU A 201 10.81 14.22 14.76
CA LEU A 201 10.02 14.51 13.57
C LEU A 201 9.78 16.04 13.52
N PRO A 202 10.57 16.80 12.74
CA PRO A 202 10.42 18.24 12.61
C PRO A 202 9.34 18.62 11.58
N GLY A 203 9.01 19.91 11.49
CA GLY A 203 8.27 20.44 10.34
C GLY A 203 6.77 20.12 10.33
N LEU A 204 6.19 19.79 11.49
CA LEU A 204 4.80 19.34 11.58
C LEU A 204 3.82 20.50 11.75
N PRO A 205 2.73 20.57 10.98
CA PRO A 205 1.69 21.57 11.19
C PRO A 205 0.90 21.28 12.48
N PRO A 206 0.22 22.27 13.06
CA PRO A 206 -0.71 22.05 14.16
C PRO A 206 -1.82 21.06 13.78
N GLY A 207 -2.07 20.07 14.62
CA GLY A 207 -3.16 19.10 14.44
C GLY A 207 -2.81 17.70 14.96
N VAL A 208 -3.55 16.70 14.49
CA VAL A 208 -3.37 15.28 14.84
C VAL A 208 -2.59 14.59 13.73
N HIS A 209 -1.61 13.78 14.13
CA HIS A 209 -0.70 13.07 13.23
C HIS A 209 -0.67 11.59 13.59
N ASN A 210 -0.94 10.72 12.62
CA ASN A 210 -0.78 9.28 12.76
C ASN A 210 0.68 8.85 12.67
#